data_AF-A0A4R8QH56-F1
#
_entry.id   AF-A0A4R8QH56-F1
#
_cell.length_a   1.000
_cell.length_b   1.000
_cell.length_c   1.000
_cell.angle_alpha   90.00
_cell.angle_beta   90.00
_cell.angle_gamma   90.00
#
_symmetry.space_group_name_H-M   'P 1'
#
loop_
_entity.id
_entity.type
_entity.pdbx_description
1 polymer ?
#
loop_
_entity_poly.entity_id
_entity_poly.type
_entity_poly.pdbx_seq_one_letter_code
_entity_poly.pdbx_strand_id
1 'polypeptide(L)'
;MNARIGLAGLAATCVSGAYVQWQPCDGFSSKTDPIMPTSLSAKLESSNGGQNNVLALDAGRWMDETDCGKVALLVPSATLEFTMLGRSSVYSTSTNTTCKRIASSLTSLDASPTTAALRISVSDDIGFLPPLSTFHTILHLQDDDLEEASCRQANITPALSSAVNSTITYTTWGVFLFVLLVGIIRSIYNTPIALDSGEGDRRSMRTVLPNVGDCLQYLQFVFLTGGLSLRYPGFYQPVLSNLSWFSLFVNGPITHGATYDRVGDGIYVMNGTYGGTYGLELMTQIAGAAMTRDTWLNMVVLLVILVVGTALAIEAFWFVNPTRASNDDSAPSTTWGLHNTFSRVLRVILSYFSLPLTALSFYQLDNAAWQPAYHTSLAVTLILAMMVAFAWLLHRIPTRSLGLLMFDGAKRYRKVAPRKDFCKQDARFILTLFVLVFVRGAVVGGLQISGPAQLAALAASELVLLASIAGFQAYSTFSIGTLAASIRLCSLVCMVAFLPGFATFQVKCIMGYLLLALHASMVIFGFFVPAVYELGSLFMSWWKAPRPHVYGLRQLRRRELSRTDLSGIYAAEAGDTYPEPDAIEEPATRYLHPTYLSESPSTLQLASK
;
A
#
# COMPACT_ATOMS: atom_id res chain seq x y z
N MET A 1 34.73 12.42 -10.77
CA MET A 1 34.75 11.75 -9.45
C MET A 1 34.01 10.40 -9.49
N ASN A 2 34.05 9.69 -10.62
CA ASN A 2 33.30 8.44 -10.86
C ASN A 2 34.14 7.18 -10.52
N ALA A 3 35.44 7.34 -10.25
CA ALA A 3 36.35 6.25 -9.92
C ALA A 3 36.21 5.74 -8.47
N ARG A 4 35.66 6.56 -7.54
CA ARG A 4 35.52 6.16 -6.13
C ARG A 4 34.31 5.25 -5.86
N ILE A 5 33.30 5.26 -6.73
CA ILE A 5 32.13 4.38 -6.61
C ILE A 5 32.39 3.03 -7.26
N GLY A 6 33.18 2.98 -8.34
CA GLY A 6 33.65 1.73 -8.96
C GLY A 6 34.52 0.87 -8.02
N LEU A 7 35.22 1.51 -7.07
CA LEU A 7 36.03 0.81 -6.07
C LEU A 7 35.19 0.08 -5.00
N ALA A 8 33.99 0.58 -4.69
CA ALA A 8 33.07 -0.07 -3.77
C ALA A 8 32.39 -1.29 -4.40
N GLY A 9 32.15 -1.27 -5.72
CA GLY A 9 31.62 -2.42 -6.47
C GLY A 9 32.63 -3.55 -6.64
N LEU A 10 33.93 -3.24 -6.73
CA LEU A 10 35.01 -4.22 -6.73
C LEU A 10 35.40 -4.71 -5.33
N ALA A 11 34.87 -4.10 -4.26
CA ALA A 11 35.11 -4.54 -2.88
C ALA A 11 34.42 -5.88 -2.54
N ALA A 12 33.54 -6.38 -3.40
CA ALA A 12 32.77 -7.61 -3.19
C ALA A 12 33.48 -8.90 -3.64
N THR A 13 34.54 -8.83 -4.46
CA THR A 13 35.04 -10.05 -5.15
C THR A 13 35.91 -10.97 -4.29
N CYS A 14 36.07 -10.72 -3.00
CA CYS A 14 36.82 -11.63 -2.14
C CYS A 14 36.20 -11.91 -0.76
N VAL A 15 34.99 -11.41 -0.47
CA VAL A 15 34.34 -11.59 0.84
C VAL A 15 33.34 -12.75 0.76
N SER A 16 33.41 -13.68 1.72
CA SER A 16 32.54 -14.86 1.76
C SER A 16 31.33 -14.59 2.66
N GLY A 17 30.43 -13.67 2.26
CA GLY A 17 29.23 -13.39 3.03
C GLY A 17 28.42 -12.20 2.51
N ALA A 18 27.15 -12.14 2.92
CA ALA A 18 26.26 -11.03 2.62
C ALA A 18 26.61 -9.80 3.47
N TYR A 19 26.59 -8.61 2.86
CA TYR A 19 26.89 -7.37 3.57
C TYR A 19 25.82 -7.05 4.62
N VAL A 20 26.28 -6.60 5.80
CA VAL A 20 25.42 -6.22 6.93
C VAL A 20 25.71 -4.79 7.36
N GLN A 21 24.65 -4.01 7.61
CA GLN A 21 24.78 -2.69 8.22
C GLN A 21 25.22 -2.81 9.68
N TRP A 22 26.27 -2.08 10.05
CA TRP A 22 26.84 -2.10 11.40
C TRP A 22 27.08 -0.69 11.94
N GLN A 23 27.17 -0.59 13.26
CA GLN A 23 27.59 0.62 13.97
C GLN A 23 28.53 0.24 15.13
N PRO A 24 29.43 1.12 15.58
CA PRO A 24 30.23 0.86 16.77
C PRO A 24 29.35 0.83 18.03
N CYS A 25 29.85 0.20 19.10
CA CYS A 25 29.22 0.23 20.42
C CYS A 25 29.47 1.59 21.11
N ASP A 26 28.66 1.92 22.11
CA ASP A 26 28.79 3.16 22.87
C ASP A 26 30.17 3.21 23.55
N GLY A 27 30.93 4.29 23.34
CA GLY A 27 32.30 4.46 23.85
C GLY A 27 33.41 4.13 22.84
N PHE A 28 33.12 3.35 21.79
CA PHE A 28 34.05 3.10 20.69
C PHE A 28 33.81 4.09 19.55
N SER A 29 34.86 4.81 19.14
CA SER A 29 34.81 5.77 18.02
C SER A 29 35.96 5.51 17.05
N SER A 30 35.87 6.04 15.84
CA SER A 30 36.95 5.95 14.83
C SER A 30 38.32 6.44 15.32
N LYS A 31 38.37 7.24 16.39
CA LYS A 31 39.61 7.75 17.00
C LYS A 31 40.18 6.85 18.09
N THR A 32 39.35 6.05 18.74
CA THR A 32 39.74 5.18 19.87
C THR A 32 39.85 3.72 19.47
N ASP A 33 39.40 3.37 18.26
CA ASP A 33 39.34 1.99 17.79
C ASP A 33 40.45 1.66 16.79
N PRO A 34 41.43 0.83 17.16
CA PRO A 34 42.52 0.45 16.26
C PRO A 34 42.05 -0.44 15.09
N ILE A 35 40.89 -1.09 15.22
CA ILE A 35 40.38 -2.12 14.30
C ILE A 35 39.02 -1.64 13.76
N MET A 36 39.00 -0.51 13.06
CA MET A 36 37.79 -0.05 12.37
C MET A 36 37.59 -0.80 11.04
N PRO A 37 36.71 -1.84 10.97
CA PRO A 37 36.51 -2.58 9.74
C PRO A 37 35.89 -1.68 8.68
N THR A 38 36.26 -1.89 7.42
CA THR A 38 35.63 -1.22 6.27
C THR A 38 34.33 -1.91 5.87
N SER A 39 34.21 -3.20 6.15
CA SER A 39 33.03 -4.00 5.81
C SER A 39 32.78 -5.04 6.90
N LEU A 40 31.50 -5.30 7.17
CA LEU A 40 31.04 -6.44 7.96
C LEU A 40 30.13 -7.27 7.05
N SER A 41 30.43 -8.56 6.94
CA SER A 41 29.58 -9.52 6.25
C SER A 41 29.18 -10.65 7.18
N ALA A 42 28.03 -11.23 6.90
CA ALA A 42 27.52 -12.36 7.66
C ALA A 42 27.02 -13.45 6.72
N LYS A 43 27.18 -14.70 7.15
CA LYS A 43 26.62 -15.88 6.51
C LYS A 43 25.90 -16.72 7.56
N LEU A 44 24.67 -17.11 7.24
CA LEU A 44 23.85 -17.95 8.09
C LEU A 44 23.59 -19.27 7.37
N GLU A 45 24.22 -20.33 7.85
CA GLU A 45 24.06 -21.67 7.28
C GLU A 45 23.18 -22.52 8.19
N SER A 46 22.07 -23.01 7.65
CA SER A 46 21.15 -23.87 8.38
C SER A 46 21.55 -25.33 8.21
N SER A 47 21.75 -26.02 9.34
CA SER A 47 22.05 -27.45 9.40
C SER A 47 20.89 -28.22 10.02
N ASN A 48 20.70 -29.49 9.62
CA ASN A 48 19.62 -30.37 10.10
C ASN A 48 18.21 -29.75 10.03
N GLY A 49 17.85 -29.15 8.89
CA GLY A 49 16.47 -28.68 8.65
C GLY A 49 16.01 -27.51 9.54
N GLY A 50 16.94 -26.70 10.08
CA GLY A 50 16.62 -25.51 10.87
C GLY A 50 16.91 -25.61 12.37
N GLN A 51 17.29 -26.79 12.87
CA GLN A 51 17.57 -26.99 14.30
C GLN A 51 18.88 -26.34 14.75
N ASN A 52 19.92 -26.40 13.91
CA ASN A 52 21.20 -25.78 14.17
C ASN A 52 21.43 -24.72 13.11
N ASN A 53 21.79 -23.51 13.51
CA ASN A 53 22.05 -22.43 12.58
C ASN A 53 23.42 -21.86 12.93
N VAL A 54 24.38 -22.04 12.02
CA VAL A 54 25.74 -21.55 12.20
C VAL A 54 25.82 -20.16 11.63
N LEU A 55 26.12 -19.18 12.49
CA LEU A 55 26.35 -17.80 12.09
C LEU A 55 27.86 -17.58 11.95
N ALA A 56 28.29 -17.20 10.76
CA ALA A 56 29.64 -16.72 10.50
C ALA A 56 29.60 -15.20 10.29
N LEU A 57 30.47 -14.48 11.00
CA LEU A 57 30.69 -13.04 10.85
C LEU A 57 32.12 -12.80 10.38
N ASP A 58 32.25 -12.01 9.32
CA ASP A 58 33.54 -11.62 8.78
C ASP A 58 33.69 -10.10 8.81
N ALA A 59 34.65 -9.62 9.58
CA ALA A 59 35.06 -8.21 9.60
C ALA A 59 36.28 -8.03 8.67
N GLY A 60 36.13 -7.17 7.67
CA GLY A 60 37.16 -6.91 6.66
C GLY A 60 37.71 -5.49 6.75
N ARG A 61 39.03 -5.34 6.61
CA ARG A 61 39.71 -4.04 6.51
C ARG A 61 40.89 -4.08 5.54
N TRP A 62 41.07 -3.02 4.78
CA TRP A 62 42.27 -2.80 3.96
C TRP A 62 43.33 -2.04 4.76
N MET A 63 44.56 -2.53 4.74
CA MET A 63 45.69 -1.92 5.46
C MET A 63 47.03 -2.31 4.83
N ASP A 64 48.12 -1.69 5.27
CA ASP A 64 49.47 -2.10 4.88
C ASP A 64 49.81 -3.48 5.44
N GLU A 65 50.55 -4.27 4.67
CA GLU A 65 50.88 -5.66 4.98
C GLU A 65 51.60 -5.84 6.32
N THR A 66 52.52 -4.93 6.66
CA THR A 66 53.25 -4.96 7.94
C THR A 66 52.35 -4.72 9.13
N ASP A 67 51.34 -3.88 8.97
CA ASP A 67 50.38 -3.57 10.03
C ASP A 67 49.30 -4.65 10.13
N CYS A 68 48.96 -5.30 9.02
CA CYS A 68 48.06 -6.46 9.00
C CYS A 68 48.58 -7.59 9.90
N GLY A 69 49.87 -7.94 9.78
CA GLY A 69 50.48 -8.97 10.62
C GLY A 69 50.45 -8.63 12.11
N LYS A 70 50.63 -7.35 12.47
CA LYS A 70 50.56 -6.89 13.87
C LYS A 70 49.14 -6.95 14.42
N VAL A 71 48.16 -6.44 13.66
CA VAL A 71 46.75 -6.44 14.08
C VAL A 71 46.18 -7.86 14.17
N ALA A 72 46.63 -8.77 13.30
CA ALA A 72 46.20 -10.17 13.34
C ALA A 72 46.61 -10.89 14.64
N LEU A 73 47.71 -10.46 15.27
CA LEU A 73 48.17 -10.98 16.56
C LEU A 73 47.47 -10.33 17.76
N LEU A 74 46.92 -9.13 17.59
CA LEU A 74 46.33 -8.30 18.66
C LEU A 74 44.90 -8.72 19.04
N VAL A 75 44.34 -9.75 18.39
CA VAL A 75 42.92 -10.11 18.55
C VAL A 75 42.75 -11.63 18.54
N PRO A 76 43.27 -12.37 19.54
CA PRO A 76 43.21 -13.84 19.56
C PRO A 76 41.79 -14.38 19.82
N SER A 77 40.94 -13.59 20.48
CA SER A 77 39.62 -14.04 20.93
C SER A 77 38.53 -13.03 20.63
N ALA A 78 37.31 -13.53 20.46
CA ALA A 78 36.12 -12.72 20.28
C ALA A 78 34.97 -13.29 21.10
N THR A 79 34.17 -12.38 21.66
CA THR A 79 32.88 -12.72 22.26
C THR A 79 31.77 -12.19 21.38
N LEU A 80 30.89 -13.12 21.00
CA LEU A 80 29.68 -12.85 20.25
C LEU A 80 28.50 -12.86 21.21
N GLU A 81 27.96 -11.68 21.49
CA GLU A 81 26.68 -11.55 22.17
C GLU A 81 25.55 -11.62 21.13
N PHE A 82 24.62 -12.53 21.39
CA PHE A 82 23.44 -12.76 20.57
C PHE A 82 22.19 -12.48 21.40
N THR A 83 21.38 -11.53 20.94
CA THR A 83 20.12 -11.15 21.60
C THR A 83 18.95 -11.28 20.62
N MET A 84 17.94 -12.06 20.98
CA MET A 84 16.68 -12.22 20.26
C MET A 84 15.47 -12.08 21.21
N LEU A 85 14.25 -12.07 20.66
CA LEU A 85 13.06 -11.98 21.50
C LEU A 85 12.94 -13.19 22.45
N GLY A 86 13.06 -12.94 23.76
CA GLY A 86 12.95 -13.96 24.80
C GLY A 86 14.20 -14.83 25.03
N ARG A 87 15.31 -14.59 24.33
CA ARG A 87 16.58 -15.33 24.53
C ARG A 87 17.79 -14.41 24.32
N SER A 88 18.76 -14.53 25.20
CA SER A 88 20.08 -13.90 25.08
C SER A 88 21.12 -14.97 25.37
N SER A 89 22.18 -15.00 24.57
CA SER A 89 23.30 -15.94 24.75
C SER A 89 24.60 -15.26 24.37
N VAL A 90 25.66 -15.57 25.11
CA VAL A 90 27.00 -15.06 24.86
C VAL A 90 27.88 -16.26 24.52
N TYR A 91 28.61 -16.15 23.43
CA TYR A 91 29.50 -17.19 22.94
C TYR A 91 30.92 -16.64 22.86
N SER A 92 31.88 -17.35 23.44
CA SER A 92 33.30 -17.01 23.36
C SER A 92 33.98 -17.97 22.41
N THR A 93 34.63 -17.46 21.37
CA THR A 93 35.32 -18.29 20.38
C THR A 93 36.63 -17.65 19.92
N SER A 94 37.55 -18.45 19.42
CA SER A 94 38.79 -17.97 18.84
C SER A 94 38.51 -17.28 17.50
N THR A 95 39.17 -16.17 17.23
CA THR A 95 39.11 -15.53 15.92
C THR A 95 39.98 -16.30 14.92
N ASN A 96 39.50 -16.41 13.68
CA ASN A 96 40.35 -16.84 12.58
C ASN A 96 40.72 -15.62 11.74
N THR A 97 41.92 -15.11 11.99
CA THR A 97 42.47 -13.92 11.33
C THR A 97 43.31 -14.30 10.12
N THR A 98 43.01 -13.72 8.96
CA THR A 98 43.77 -13.94 7.73
C THR A 98 44.19 -12.61 7.12
N CYS A 99 45.47 -12.52 6.74
CA CYS A 99 46.04 -11.38 6.02
C CYS A 99 46.41 -11.84 4.60
N LYS A 100 45.65 -11.39 3.61
CA LYS A 100 45.91 -11.75 2.20
C LYS A 100 46.34 -10.53 1.41
N ARG A 101 47.51 -10.60 0.76
CA ARG A 101 48.00 -9.55 -0.16
C ARG A 101 47.06 -9.46 -1.38
N ILE A 102 46.72 -8.24 -1.76
CA ILE A 102 45.92 -7.97 -2.97
C ILE A 102 46.86 -7.96 -4.17
N ALA A 103 46.55 -8.73 -5.21
CA ALA A 103 47.31 -8.66 -6.45
C ALA A 103 47.05 -7.33 -7.18
N SER A 104 48.10 -6.68 -7.65
CA SER A 104 48.09 -5.36 -8.31
C SER A 104 47.28 -5.29 -9.62
N SER A 105 46.72 -6.40 -10.11
CA SER A 105 45.92 -6.44 -11.34
C SER A 105 44.46 -5.99 -11.16
N LEU A 106 44.00 -5.75 -9.92
CA LEU A 106 42.62 -5.35 -9.58
C LEU A 106 42.46 -3.86 -9.23
N THR A 107 43.56 -3.10 -9.14
CA THR A 107 43.56 -1.69 -8.73
C THR A 107 44.04 -0.79 -9.86
N SER A 108 43.11 -0.30 -10.68
CA SER A 108 43.40 0.85 -11.54
C SER A 108 43.42 2.12 -10.69
N LEU A 109 44.59 2.74 -10.60
CA LEU A 109 44.95 4.03 -9.97
C LEU A 109 45.32 3.96 -8.47
N ASP A 110 46.61 4.21 -8.21
CA ASP A 110 47.25 4.70 -6.97
C ASP A 110 47.19 3.83 -5.70
N ALA A 111 47.06 2.51 -5.80
CA ALA A 111 47.29 1.63 -4.65
C ALA A 111 48.80 1.34 -4.49
N SER A 112 49.37 1.73 -3.34
CA SER A 112 50.75 1.37 -2.94
C SER A 112 50.97 -0.15 -3.05
N PRO A 113 52.17 -0.63 -3.48
CA PRO A 113 52.44 -2.05 -3.71
C PRO A 113 52.37 -2.98 -2.46
N THR A 114 51.90 -2.47 -1.31
CA THR A 114 51.92 -3.11 0.02
C THR A 114 50.54 -3.33 0.65
N THR A 115 49.43 -3.15 -0.08
CA THR A 115 48.09 -3.31 0.50
C THR A 115 47.70 -4.78 0.72
N ALA A 116 47.32 -5.11 1.96
CA ALA A 116 46.77 -6.39 2.38
C ALA A 116 45.31 -6.24 2.86
N ALA A 117 44.53 -7.31 2.69
CA ALA A 117 43.20 -7.46 3.24
C ALA A 117 43.28 -8.21 4.56
N LEU A 118 42.99 -7.54 5.67
CA LEU A 118 42.74 -8.18 6.96
C LEU A 118 41.31 -8.72 6.96
N ARG A 119 41.15 -9.98 7.33
CA ARG A 119 39.85 -10.59 7.60
C ARG A 119 39.87 -11.25 8.96
N ILE A 120 38.90 -10.90 9.78
CA ILE A 120 38.67 -11.52 11.08
C ILE A 120 37.35 -12.26 10.95
N SER A 121 37.42 -13.59 10.99
CA SER A 121 36.26 -14.47 10.87
C SER A 121 35.93 -15.12 12.21
N VAL A 122 34.65 -15.13 12.56
CA VAL A 122 34.11 -15.67 13.80
C VAL A 122 32.88 -16.50 13.44
N SER A 123 32.84 -17.76 13.88
CA SER A 123 31.71 -18.65 13.58
C SER A 123 31.25 -19.42 14.80
N ASP A 124 29.94 -19.44 15.06
CA ASP A 124 29.35 -20.22 16.15
C ASP A 124 27.92 -20.69 15.84
N ASP A 125 27.44 -21.72 16.53
CA ASP A 125 26.07 -22.25 16.43
C ASP A 125 25.12 -21.52 17.38
N ILE A 126 24.23 -20.71 16.81
CA ILE A 126 23.23 -19.94 17.56
C ILE A 126 21.96 -20.78 17.86
N GLY A 127 21.90 -22.01 17.34
CA GLY A 127 20.81 -22.95 17.55
C GLY A 127 19.53 -22.57 16.79
N PHE A 128 18.38 -22.99 17.31
CA PHE A 128 17.09 -22.81 16.62
C PHE A 128 16.65 -21.35 16.52
N LEU A 129 16.20 -20.96 15.32
CA LEU A 129 15.64 -19.64 15.01
C LEU A 129 14.15 -19.76 14.68
N PRO A 130 13.26 -19.08 15.42
CA PRO A 130 11.84 -19.09 15.10
C PRO A 130 11.56 -18.34 13.78
N PRO A 131 10.44 -18.66 13.11
CA PRO A 131 10.00 -17.91 11.92
C PRO A 131 9.73 -16.45 12.30
N LEU A 132 10.11 -15.51 11.41
CA LEU A 132 10.02 -14.06 11.64
C LEU A 132 10.91 -13.53 12.78
N SER A 133 12.09 -14.11 12.96
CA SER A 133 13.08 -13.58 13.91
C SER A 133 13.93 -12.46 13.33
N THR A 134 14.36 -11.56 14.21
CA THR A 134 15.54 -10.72 14.01
C THR A 134 16.37 -10.90 15.25
N PHE A 135 17.68 -10.88 15.08
CA PHE A 135 18.59 -10.92 16.20
C PHE A 135 19.56 -9.75 16.13
N HIS A 136 19.87 -9.24 17.31
CA HIS A 136 20.87 -8.21 17.51
C HIS A 136 22.16 -8.91 17.92
N THR A 137 23.23 -8.69 17.16
CA THR A 137 24.54 -9.24 17.43
C THR A 137 25.49 -8.14 17.86
N ILE A 138 26.22 -8.37 18.93
CA ILE A 138 27.34 -7.55 19.34
C ILE A 138 28.61 -8.41 19.29
N LEU A 139 29.56 -7.99 18.47
CA LEU A 139 30.87 -8.59 18.32
C LEU A 139 31.86 -7.76 19.12
N HIS A 140 32.39 -8.35 20.20
CA HIS A 140 33.49 -7.80 20.97
C HIS A 140 34.75 -8.54 20.57
N LEU A 141 35.74 -7.80 20.09
CA LEU A 141 37.08 -8.27 19.80
C LEU A 141 37.94 -8.00 21.02
N GLN A 142 38.61 -9.04 21.53
CA GLN A 142 39.41 -8.96 22.75
C GLN A 142 40.89 -9.14 22.43
N ASP A 143 41.73 -8.41 23.15
CA ASP A 143 43.20 -8.54 23.10
C ASP A 143 43.69 -9.71 23.96
N ASP A 144 45.00 -9.95 23.99
CA ASP A 144 45.67 -10.98 24.80
C ASP A 144 45.33 -10.87 26.31
N ASP A 145 45.15 -9.65 26.81
CA ASP A 145 44.79 -9.36 28.20
C ASP A 145 43.26 -9.46 28.47
N LEU A 146 42.47 -9.96 27.50
CA LEU A 146 41.00 -10.04 27.54
C LEU A 146 40.30 -8.68 27.67
N GLU A 147 41.01 -7.58 27.41
CA GLU A 147 40.41 -6.26 27.31
C GLU A 147 39.72 -6.06 25.95
N GLU A 148 38.62 -5.30 25.92
CA GLU A 148 37.88 -5.01 24.69
C GLU A 148 38.68 -4.09 23.76
N ALA A 149 39.26 -4.65 22.71
CA ALA A 149 39.99 -3.91 21.70
C ALA A 149 39.05 -3.21 20.71
N SER A 150 37.90 -3.81 20.40
CA SER A 150 36.92 -3.27 19.45
C SER A 150 35.52 -3.85 19.66
N CYS A 151 34.48 -3.03 19.54
CA CYS A 151 33.09 -3.49 19.69
C CYS A 151 32.20 -3.04 18.51
N ARG A 152 31.47 -3.99 17.92
CA ARG A 152 30.57 -3.75 16.78
C ARG A 152 29.20 -4.34 17.02
N GLN A 153 28.17 -3.60 16.67
CA GLN A 153 26.80 -4.05 16.78
C GLN A 153 26.09 -3.99 15.43
N ALA A 154 25.28 -5.00 15.15
CA ALA A 154 24.52 -5.14 13.92
C ALA A 154 23.17 -5.82 14.17
N ASN A 155 22.19 -5.51 13.33
CA ASN A 155 20.90 -6.18 13.32
C ASN A 155 20.86 -7.09 12.10
N ILE A 156 20.75 -8.40 12.32
CA ILE A 156 20.75 -9.40 11.25
C ILE A 156 19.37 -10.05 11.20
N THR A 157 18.85 -10.19 9.98
CA THR A 157 17.55 -10.80 9.72
C THR A 157 17.74 -12.04 8.85
N PRO A 158 17.46 -13.24 9.40
CA PRO A 158 17.39 -14.47 8.62
C PRO A 158 16.43 -14.34 7.44
N ALA A 159 16.73 -15.06 6.37
CA ALA A 159 15.80 -15.22 5.27
C ALA A 159 14.47 -15.82 5.75
N LEU A 160 13.34 -15.25 5.32
CA LEU A 160 12.05 -15.88 5.58
C LEU A 160 11.98 -17.22 4.85
N SER A 161 11.44 -18.24 5.51
CA SER A 161 11.19 -19.52 4.86
C SER A 161 10.24 -19.33 3.68
N SER A 162 10.45 -20.09 2.61
CA SER A 162 9.63 -20.01 1.39
C SER A 162 8.13 -20.21 1.69
N ALA A 163 7.80 -21.06 2.66
CA ALA A 163 6.43 -21.30 3.11
C ALA A 163 5.78 -20.04 3.71
N VAL A 164 6.47 -19.34 4.62
CA VAL A 164 5.95 -18.11 5.24
C VAL A 164 5.80 -17.01 4.20
N ASN A 165 6.82 -16.82 3.35
CA ASN A 165 6.80 -15.82 2.29
C ASN A 165 5.64 -16.04 1.31
N SER A 166 5.43 -17.29 0.89
CA SER A 166 4.32 -17.69 0.03
C SER A 166 2.97 -17.48 0.71
N THR A 167 2.84 -17.86 1.99
CA THR A 167 1.59 -17.72 2.74
C THR A 167 1.15 -16.26 2.85
N ILE A 168 2.07 -15.35 3.18
CA ILE A 168 1.77 -13.91 3.29
C ILE A 168 1.35 -13.36 1.92
N THR A 169 2.10 -13.69 0.87
CA THR A 169 1.85 -13.21 -0.50
C THR A 169 0.49 -13.69 -1.01
N TYR A 170 0.23 -15.00 -0.95
CA TYR A 170 -1.03 -15.55 -1.47
C TYR A 170 -2.24 -15.18 -0.62
N THR A 171 -2.09 -15.04 0.70
CA THR A 171 -3.20 -14.61 1.57
C THR A 171 -3.64 -13.18 1.23
N THR A 172 -2.67 -12.27 1.08
CA THR A 172 -2.96 -10.86 0.77
C THR A 172 -3.56 -10.69 -0.63
N TRP A 173 -3.02 -11.40 -1.63
CA TRP A 173 -3.61 -11.48 -2.97
C TRP A 173 -5.01 -12.11 -2.96
N GLY A 174 -5.20 -13.21 -2.23
CA GLY A 174 -6.47 -13.90 -2.13
C GLY A 174 -7.57 -13.01 -1.56
N VAL A 175 -7.27 -12.27 -0.48
CA VAL A 175 -8.21 -11.29 0.09
C VAL A 175 -8.51 -10.17 -0.90
N PHE A 176 -7.49 -9.58 -1.54
CA PHE A 176 -7.71 -8.49 -2.49
C PHE A 176 -8.54 -8.93 -3.70
N LEU A 177 -8.22 -10.08 -4.31
CA LEU A 177 -8.97 -10.62 -5.44
C LEU A 177 -10.40 -10.99 -5.07
N PHE A 178 -10.62 -11.49 -3.86
CA PHE A 178 -11.96 -11.77 -3.36
C PHE A 178 -12.77 -10.49 -3.20
N VAL A 179 -12.22 -9.45 -2.56
CA VAL A 179 -12.89 -8.14 -2.42
C VAL A 179 -13.15 -7.51 -3.80
N LEU A 180 -12.20 -7.63 -4.73
CA LEU A 180 -12.35 -7.19 -6.12
C LEU A 180 -13.51 -7.91 -6.83
N LEU A 181 -13.56 -9.24 -6.73
CA LEU A 181 -14.58 -10.07 -7.34
C LEU A 181 -15.98 -9.73 -6.79
N VAL A 182 -16.13 -9.60 -5.47
CA VAL A 182 -17.39 -9.17 -4.84
C VAL A 182 -17.79 -7.78 -5.32
N GLY A 183 -16.84 -6.84 -5.44
CA GLY A 183 -17.07 -5.51 -5.98
C GLY A 183 -17.56 -5.51 -7.43
N ILE A 184 -17.01 -6.40 -8.28
CA ILE A 184 -17.44 -6.58 -9.68
C ILE A 184 -18.86 -7.17 -9.73
N ILE A 185 -19.12 -8.24 -8.98
CA ILE A 185 -20.46 -8.87 -8.89
C ILE A 185 -21.49 -7.83 -8.47
N ARG A 186 -21.22 -7.08 -7.39
CA ARG A 186 -22.11 -6.00 -6.93
C ARG A 186 -22.36 -4.97 -8.02
N SER A 187 -21.33 -4.57 -8.77
CA SER A 187 -21.47 -3.61 -9.88
C SER A 187 -22.36 -4.14 -11.01
N ILE A 188 -22.32 -5.44 -11.29
CA ILE A 188 -23.13 -6.07 -12.34
C ILE A 188 -24.59 -6.24 -11.90
N TYR A 189 -24.82 -6.77 -10.69
CA TYR A 189 -26.15 -7.16 -10.22
C TYR A 189 -26.98 -6.01 -9.67
N ASN A 190 -26.37 -4.98 -9.08
CA ASN A 190 -27.13 -3.82 -8.63
C ASN A 190 -27.47 -2.94 -9.84
N THR A 191 -28.76 -2.91 -10.20
CA THR A 191 -29.33 -1.85 -11.02
C THR A 191 -29.10 -0.50 -10.33
N PRO A 192 -28.84 0.59 -11.06
CA PRO A 192 -28.76 1.89 -10.45
C PRO A 192 -30.08 2.16 -9.74
N ILE A 193 -30.03 2.42 -8.44
CA ILE A 193 -31.18 2.94 -7.70
C ILE A 193 -31.51 4.29 -8.34
N ALA A 194 -32.44 4.30 -9.28
CA ALA A 194 -33.14 5.51 -9.67
C ALA A 194 -33.91 5.95 -8.43
N LEU A 195 -33.36 6.92 -7.68
CA LEU A 195 -34.21 7.69 -6.80
C LEU A 195 -35.13 8.49 -7.72
N ASP A 196 -36.39 8.07 -7.79
CA ASP A 196 -37.49 8.90 -8.26
C ASP A 196 -37.48 10.22 -7.50
N SER A 197 -37.02 11.26 -8.16
CA SER A 197 -37.24 12.65 -7.80
C SER A 197 -37.08 13.42 -9.10
N GLY A 198 -38.17 14.06 -9.53
CA GLY A 198 -38.45 14.49 -10.90
C GLY A 198 -37.41 15.38 -11.58
N GLU A 199 -37.59 15.41 -12.90
CA GLU A 199 -37.13 16.38 -13.90
C GLU A 199 -35.68 16.89 -13.79
N GLY A 200 -34.84 16.47 -14.76
CA GLY A 200 -33.60 17.17 -15.09
C GLY A 200 -32.32 16.40 -14.79
N ASP A 201 -31.81 15.72 -15.82
CA ASP A 201 -30.43 15.22 -16.00
C ASP A 201 -29.82 14.43 -14.83
N ARG A 202 -30.23 13.17 -14.70
CA ARG A 202 -29.63 12.22 -13.77
C ARG A 202 -28.63 11.32 -14.49
N ARG A 203 -27.39 11.81 -14.67
CA ARG A 203 -26.24 10.93 -14.89
C ARG A 203 -26.05 10.05 -13.66
N SER A 204 -26.52 8.81 -13.75
CA SER A 204 -26.18 7.75 -12.80
C SER A 204 -24.68 7.46 -12.90
N MET A 205 -23.89 8.18 -12.11
CA MET A 205 -22.47 7.87 -11.98
C MET A 205 -22.33 6.61 -11.13
N ARG A 206 -22.21 5.49 -11.84
CA ARG A 206 -21.82 4.18 -11.31
C ARG A 206 -20.56 4.36 -10.48
N THR A 207 -20.63 4.10 -9.17
CA THR A 207 -19.44 3.88 -8.35
C THR A 207 -18.69 2.70 -8.96
N VAL A 208 -17.49 2.96 -9.46
CA VAL A 208 -16.57 1.90 -9.87
C VAL A 208 -16.13 1.23 -8.56
N LEU A 209 -16.65 0.04 -8.28
CA LEU A 209 -16.23 -0.88 -7.21
C LEU A 209 -16.07 -0.23 -5.81
N PRO A 210 -17.17 0.00 -5.07
CA PRO A 210 -17.06 0.42 -3.67
C PRO A 210 -16.27 -0.60 -2.84
N ASN A 211 -15.47 -0.12 -1.87
CA ASN A 211 -14.58 -0.87 -0.96
C ASN A 211 -13.25 -1.41 -1.53
N VAL A 212 -13.14 -1.67 -2.84
CA VAL A 212 -11.89 -2.20 -3.44
C VAL A 212 -10.76 -1.18 -3.34
N GLY A 213 -11.08 0.10 -3.52
CA GLY A 213 -10.11 1.20 -3.37
C GLY A 213 -9.60 1.39 -1.97
N ASP A 214 -10.50 1.33 -0.98
CA ASP A 214 -10.15 1.43 0.43
C ASP A 214 -9.18 0.31 0.82
N CYS A 215 -9.41 -0.91 0.34
CA CYS A 215 -8.52 -2.06 0.57
C CYS A 215 -7.15 -1.86 -0.09
N LEU A 216 -7.12 -1.50 -1.38
CA LEU A 216 -5.88 -1.28 -2.12
C LEU A 216 -5.04 -0.15 -1.50
N GLN A 217 -5.65 1.00 -1.21
CA GLN A 217 -4.95 2.13 -0.60
C GLN A 217 -4.46 1.81 0.81
N TYR A 218 -5.16 0.95 1.55
CA TYR A 218 -4.68 0.47 2.84
C TYR A 218 -3.44 -0.41 2.69
N LEU A 219 -3.45 -1.38 1.76
CA LEU A 219 -2.27 -2.22 1.48
C LEU A 219 -1.07 -1.39 1.00
N GLN A 220 -1.31 -0.40 0.14
CA GLN A 220 -0.29 0.57 -0.28
C GLN A 220 0.26 1.37 0.91
N PHE A 221 -0.60 1.83 1.81
CA PHE A 221 -0.17 2.52 3.03
C PHE A 221 0.72 1.63 3.89
N VAL A 222 0.35 0.36 4.10
CA VAL A 222 1.16 -0.58 4.89
C VAL A 222 2.53 -0.75 4.24
N PHE A 223 2.60 -0.97 2.93
CA PHE A 223 3.87 -1.09 2.22
C PHE A 223 4.73 0.18 2.32
N LEU A 224 4.17 1.33 1.99
CA LEU A 224 4.89 2.61 1.96
C LEU A 224 5.35 3.05 3.35
N THR A 225 4.57 2.78 4.40
CA THR A 225 4.98 3.03 5.78
C THR A 225 5.98 2.02 6.33
N GLY A 226 6.25 0.91 5.63
CA GLY A 226 7.41 0.05 5.88
C GLY A 226 8.72 0.61 5.32
N GLY A 227 8.63 1.57 4.38
CA GLY A 227 9.76 2.24 3.73
C GLY A 227 10.09 3.62 4.30
N LEU A 228 9.63 3.96 5.51
CA LEU A 228 10.04 5.21 6.17
C LEU A 228 11.49 5.08 6.67
N SER A 229 12.17 6.20 6.88
CA SER A 229 13.54 6.20 7.42
C SER A 229 13.56 6.01 8.94
N LEU A 230 13.04 4.88 9.42
CA LEU A 230 12.97 4.49 10.84
C LEU A 230 13.83 3.24 11.12
N ARG A 231 14.21 3.02 12.39
CA ARG A 231 14.98 1.84 12.82
C ARG A 231 14.03 0.68 13.17
N TYR A 232 13.40 0.10 12.16
CA TYR A 232 12.50 -1.05 12.31
C TYR A 232 13.20 -2.28 12.92
N PRO A 233 12.45 -3.17 13.59
CA PRO A 233 12.93 -4.53 13.78
C PRO A 233 13.07 -5.20 12.41
N GLY A 234 14.17 -5.92 12.20
CA GLY A 234 14.60 -6.37 10.88
C GLY A 234 13.59 -7.27 10.14
N PHE A 235 12.77 -8.06 10.84
CA PHE A 235 11.78 -8.96 10.25
C PHE A 235 10.56 -8.22 9.68
N TYR A 236 10.30 -6.99 10.14
CA TYR A 236 9.09 -6.25 9.78
C TYR A 236 9.11 -5.83 8.31
N GLN A 237 10.22 -5.27 7.82
CA GLN A 237 10.32 -4.81 6.43
C GLN A 237 10.22 -5.96 5.40
N PRO A 238 10.87 -7.13 5.59
CA PRO A 238 10.67 -8.30 4.74
C PRO A 238 9.23 -8.79 4.67
N VAL A 239 8.49 -8.79 5.77
CA VAL A 239 7.06 -9.15 5.76
C VAL A 239 6.26 -8.18 4.89
N LEU A 240 6.50 -6.87 5.06
CA LEU A 240 5.81 -5.83 4.29
C LEU A 240 6.24 -5.78 2.82
N SER A 241 7.45 -6.21 2.47
CA SER A 241 7.95 -6.24 1.09
C SER A 241 7.10 -7.13 0.16
N ASN A 242 6.36 -8.11 0.72
CA ASN A 242 5.42 -8.94 -0.04
C ASN A 242 4.19 -8.16 -0.55
N LEU A 243 3.94 -6.96 -0.01
CA LEU A 243 2.88 -6.05 -0.45
C LEU A 243 3.32 -5.09 -1.57
N SER A 244 4.56 -5.18 -2.03
CA SER A 244 5.16 -4.29 -3.03
C SER A 244 4.37 -4.20 -4.35
N TRP A 245 3.76 -5.31 -4.79
CA TRP A 245 2.90 -5.38 -5.97
C TRP A 245 1.74 -4.38 -5.94
N PHE A 246 1.12 -4.14 -4.78
CA PHE A 246 -0.01 -3.22 -4.66
C PHE A 246 0.37 -1.75 -4.89
N SER A 247 1.66 -1.44 -4.78
CA SER A 247 2.22 -0.11 -5.02
C SER A 247 2.99 0.00 -6.34
N LEU A 248 2.92 -1.02 -7.21
CA LEU A 248 3.72 -1.13 -8.45
C LEU A 248 5.23 -1.05 -8.21
N PHE A 249 5.68 -1.45 -7.03
CA PHE A 249 7.08 -1.45 -6.63
C PHE A 249 7.69 -2.81 -6.93
N VAL A 250 7.78 -3.16 -8.20
CA VAL A 250 8.19 -4.51 -8.62
C VAL A 250 9.18 -4.43 -9.76
N ASN A 251 9.88 -5.54 -10.00
CA ASN A 251 10.69 -5.69 -11.18
C ASN A 251 9.81 -5.61 -12.42
N GLY A 252 10.06 -4.59 -13.24
CA GLY A 252 9.38 -4.40 -14.51
C GLY A 252 10.25 -4.87 -15.68
N PRO A 253 9.85 -4.51 -16.91
CA PRO A 253 10.57 -4.92 -18.12
C PRO A 253 11.92 -4.22 -18.28
N ILE A 254 12.16 -3.10 -17.57
CA ILE A 254 13.40 -2.34 -17.63
C ILE A 254 14.25 -2.75 -16.42
N THR A 255 15.06 -3.78 -16.61
CA THR A 255 16.15 -4.12 -15.70
C THR A 255 17.43 -3.99 -16.51
N HIS A 256 18.22 -2.93 -16.31
CA HIS A 256 19.49 -2.74 -17.01
C HIS A 256 20.58 -3.74 -16.53
N GLY A 257 20.20 -4.99 -16.25
CA GLY A 257 21.04 -6.03 -15.64
C GLY A 257 21.33 -5.83 -14.16
N ALA A 258 20.84 -4.76 -13.53
CA ALA A 258 21.17 -4.37 -12.16
C ALA A 258 19.97 -4.47 -11.21
N THR A 259 19.76 -5.67 -10.66
CA THR A 259 18.75 -5.93 -9.61
C THR A 259 19.42 -6.21 -8.28
N TYR A 260 18.78 -5.82 -7.18
CA TYR A 260 19.28 -6.17 -5.86
C TYR A 260 18.96 -7.63 -5.53
N ASP A 261 19.94 -8.33 -4.95
CA ASP A 261 19.73 -9.65 -4.39
C ASP A 261 18.94 -9.54 -3.09
N ARG A 262 17.72 -10.11 -3.09
CA ARG A 262 16.82 -10.06 -1.94
C ARG A 262 17.40 -10.79 -0.71
N VAL A 263 18.02 -11.94 -0.94
CA VAL A 263 18.61 -12.81 0.09
C VAL A 263 19.96 -13.29 -0.41
N GLY A 264 20.98 -13.18 0.44
CA GLY A 264 22.32 -13.70 0.20
C GLY A 264 22.79 -14.43 1.45
N ASP A 265 23.44 -15.59 1.29
CA ASP A 265 24.04 -16.34 2.40
C ASP A 265 23.10 -16.59 3.61
N GLY A 266 21.80 -16.82 3.34
CA GLY A 266 20.80 -17.12 4.36
C GLY A 266 20.22 -15.91 5.11
N ILE A 267 20.59 -14.68 4.74
CA ILE A 267 20.12 -13.44 5.36
C ILE A 267 19.64 -12.41 4.32
N TYR A 268 18.85 -11.42 4.77
CA TYR A 268 18.51 -10.28 3.91
C TYR A 268 19.70 -9.35 3.72
N VAL A 269 20.07 -9.09 2.47
CA VAL A 269 21.20 -8.21 2.13
C VAL A 269 20.76 -6.76 2.27
N MET A 270 21.51 -5.98 3.04
CA MET A 270 21.20 -4.57 3.31
C MET A 270 22.45 -3.71 3.11
N ASN A 271 22.68 -3.26 1.89
CA ASN A 271 23.80 -2.40 1.50
C ASN A 271 23.57 -0.95 1.96
N GLY A 272 24.59 -0.37 2.58
CA GLY A 272 24.63 1.04 2.97
C GLY A 272 24.99 1.27 4.44
N THR A 273 24.97 2.52 4.87
CA THR A 273 25.33 2.90 6.24
C THR A 273 24.16 2.67 7.21
N TYR A 274 24.45 2.11 8.39
CA TYR A 274 23.45 1.89 9.44
C TYR A 274 22.77 3.20 9.83
N GLY A 275 21.45 3.29 9.61
CA GLY A 275 20.65 4.49 9.89
C GLY A 275 20.92 5.70 8.99
N GLY A 276 21.86 5.62 8.05
CA GLY A 276 22.15 6.68 7.07
C GLY A 276 21.55 6.42 5.68
N THR A 277 21.15 5.18 5.40
CA THR A 277 20.49 4.79 4.15
C THR A 277 19.01 5.12 4.22
N TYR A 278 18.44 5.69 3.15
CA TYR A 278 17.01 6.01 3.08
C TYR A 278 16.14 4.76 3.20
N GLY A 279 15.01 4.87 3.90
CA GLY A 279 14.09 3.75 4.13
C GLY A 279 13.52 3.16 2.84
N LEU A 280 13.25 3.99 1.82
CA LEU A 280 12.79 3.50 0.51
C LEU A 280 13.90 2.76 -0.25
N GLU A 281 15.15 3.17 -0.15
CA GLU A 281 16.29 2.42 -0.71
C GLU A 281 16.40 1.05 -0.04
N LEU A 282 16.32 1.02 1.29
CA LEU A 282 16.36 -0.24 2.03
C LEU A 282 15.20 -1.17 1.62
N MET A 283 14.01 -0.61 1.41
CA MET A 283 12.87 -1.36 0.90
C MET A 283 13.08 -1.88 -0.53
N THR A 284 13.77 -1.15 -1.42
CA THR A 284 14.14 -1.69 -2.76
C THR A 284 15.00 -2.94 -2.66
N GLN A 285 15.99 -2.93 -1.76
CA GLN A 285 16.91 -4.05 -1.56
C GLN A 285 16.19 -5.26 -0.97
N ILE A 286 15.39 -5.05 0.08
CA ILE A 286 14.61 -6.12 0.74
C ILE A 286 13.50 -6.69 -0.17
N ALA A 287 12.94 -5.87 -1.06
CA ALA A 287 11.99 -6.36 -2.06
C ALA A 287 12.67 -7.13 -3.20
N GLY A 288 13.99 -7.00 -3.37
CA GLY A 288 14.72 -7.49 -4.54
C GLY A 288 14.34 -6.76 -5.82
N ALA A 289 14.00 -5.48 -5.70
CA ALA A 289 13.63 -4.64 -6.83
C ALA A 289 14.88 -4.21 -7.64
N ALA A 290 14.65 -3.68 -8.84
CA ALA A 290 15.69 -3.00 -9.61
C ALA A 290 16.26 -1.82 -8.81
N MET A 291 17.45 -1.34 -9.16
CA MET A 291 18.00 -0.13 -8.55
C MET A 291 16.98 1.02 -8.55
N THR A 292 16.99 1.87 -7.53
CA THR A 292 15.96 2.91 -7.27
C THR A 292 15.50 3.69 -8.50
N ARG A 293 16.43 4.05 -9.40
CA ARG A 293 16.13 4.73 -10.65
C ARG A 293 15.26 3.87 -11.58
N ASP A 294 15.64 2.62 -11.78
CA ASP A 294 14.93 1.66 -12.63
C ASP A 294 13.61 1.23 -12.01
N THR A 295 13.53 1.15 -10.67
CA THR A 295 12.26 0.88 -9.97
C THR A 295 11.20 1.95 -10.25
N TRP A 296 11.58 3.23 -10.27
CA TRP A 296 10.63 4.30 -10.63
C TRP A 296 10.23 4.23 -12.11
N LEU A 297 11.16 3.98 -13.03
CA LEU A 297 10.85 3.79 -14.46
C LEU A 297 9.91 2.60 -14.69
N ASN A 298 10.19 1.47 -14.03
CA ASN A 298 9.34 0.28 -14.08
C ASN A 298 7.93 0.57 -13.57
N MET A 299 7.81 1.32 -12.47
CA MET A 299 6.52 1.74 -11.93
C MET A 299 5.75 2.63 -12.92
N VAL A 300 6.40 3.58 -13.60
CA VAL A 300 5.77 4.39 -14.67
C VAL A 300 5.34 3.53 -15.86
N VAL A 301 6.17 2.60 -16.31
CA VAL A 301 5.83 1.70 -17.44
C VAL A 301 4.68 0.77 -17.08
N LEU A 302 4.71 0.16 -15.90
CA LEU A 302 3.63 -0.70 -15.40
C LEU A 302 2.33 0.09 -15.25
N LEU A 303 2.41 1.35 -14.81
CA LEU A 303 1.27 2.24 -14.78
C LEU A 303 0.68 2.44 -16.18
N VAL A 304 1.52 2.74 -17.19
CA VAL A 304 1.09 2.89 -18.59
C VAL A 304 0.43 1.61 -19.11
N ILE A 305 0.97 0.44 -18.78
CA ILE A 305 0.37 -0.86 -19.12
C ILE A 305 -1.02 -0.99 -18.46
N LEU A 306 -1.17 -0.61 -17.19
CA LEU A 306 -2.46 -0.60 -16.52
C LEU A 306 -3.45 0.42 -17.12
N VAL A 307 -2.97 1.60 -17.53
CA VAL A 307 -3.77 2.62 -18.23
C VAL A 307 -4.35 2.03 -19.50
N VAL A 308 -3.50 1.46 -20.34
CA VAL A 308 -3.89 0.87 -21.63
C VAL A 308 -4.81 -0.34 -21.40
N GLY A 309 -4.45 -1.23 -20.47
CA GLY A 309 -5.25 -2.42 -20.16
C GLY A 309 -6.65 -2.08 -19.65
N THR A 310 -6.77 -1.09 -18.76
CA THR A 310 -8.08 -0.62 -18.28
C THR A 310 -8.88 0.09 -19.35
N ALA A 311 -8.25 0.87 -20.23
CA ALA A 311 -8.92 1.48 -21.39
C ALA A 311 -9.52 0.41 -22.31
N LEU A 312 -8.73 -0.61 -22.67
CA LEU A 312 -9.16 -1.72 -23.51
C LEU A 312 -10.28 -2.54 -22.87
N ALA A 313 -10.20 -2.80 -21.56
CA ALA A 313 -11.24 -3.52 -20.83
C ALA A 313 -12.56 -2.76 -20.81
N ILE A 314 -12.52 -1.42 -20.67
CA ILE A 314 -13.70 -0.57 -20.74
C ILE A 314 -14.32 -0.67 -22.14
N GLU A 315 -13.54 -0.45 -23.20
CA GLU A 315 -14.03 -0.54 -24.59
C GLU A 315 -14.64 -1.92 -24.90
N ALA A 316 -13.96 -3.00 -24.49
CA ALA A 316 -14.47 -4.37 -24.67
C ALA A 316 -15.80 -4.61 -23.92
N PHE A 317 -15.94 -4.09 -22.70
CA PHE A 317 -17.19 -4.20 -21.93
C PHE A 317 -18.36 -3.49 -22.64
N TRP A 318 -18.11 -2.33 -23.25
CA TRP A 318 -19.14 -1.62 -24.03
C TRP A 318 -19.48 -2.37 -25.33
N PHE A 319 -18.48 -2.93 -26.00
CA PHE A 319 -18.68 -3.68 -27.23
C PHE A 319 -19.54 -4.94 -27.04
N VAL A 320 -19.36 -5.65 -25.92
CA VAL A 320 -20.13 -6.86 -25.59
C VAL A 320 -21.56 -6.56 -25.14
N ASN A 321 -21.85 -5.34 -24.68
CA ASN A 321 -23.16 -4.97 -24.13
C ASN A 321 -23.83 -3.80 -24.89
N PRO A 322 -24.04 -3.91 -26.22
CA PRO A 322 -24.54 -2.82 -27.05
C PRO A 322 -25.99 -2.42 -26.76
N THR A 323 -26.77 -3.28 -26.10
CA THR A 323 -28.22 -3.13 -25.86
C THR A 323 -28.61 -2.07 -24.82
N ARG A 324 -27.64 -1.34 -24.25
CA ARG A 324 -27.90 -0.19 -23.34
C ARG A 324 -27.58 1.18 -23.96
N ALA A 325 -27.09 1.21 -25.20
CA ALA A 325 -26.65 2.44 -25.87
C ALA A 325 -27.61 2.94 -26.97
N SER A 326 -28.73 2.27 -27.22
CA SER A 326 -29.70 2.69 -28.24
C SER A 326 -30.83 3.53 -27.62
N ASN A 327 -30.54 4.79 -27.32
CA ASN A 327 -31.57 5.83 -27.16
C ASN A 327 -31.04 7.28 -27.30
N ASP A 328 -29.74 7.49 -27.48
CA ASP A 328 -29.21 8.80 -27.87
C ASP A 328 -28.92 8.80 -29.38
N ASP A 329 -29.83 9.38 -30.16
CA ASP A 329 -29.69 9.67 -31.59
C ASP A 329 -28.66 10.79 -31.83
N SER A 330 -27.39 10.52 -31.53
CA SER A 330 -26.30 11.34 -32.05
C SER A 330 -25.14 10.45 -32.47
N ALA A 331 -24.82 10.49 -33.77
CA ALA A 331 -23.72 9.77 -34.37
C ALA A 331 -22.42 9.97 -33.56
N PRO A 332 -21.65 8.91 -33.27
CA PRO A 332 -20.45 9.05 -32.45
C PRO A 332 -19.36 9.73 -33.29
N SER A 333 -19.07 11.00 -33.00
CA SER A 333 -17.77 11.54 -33.38
C SER A 333 -16.71 10.76 -32.61
N THR A 334 -15.77 10.15 -33.33
CA THR A 334 -14.68 9.33 -32.77
C THR A 334 -13.86 10.06 -31.70
N THR A 335 -13.81 11.39 -31.78
CA THR A 335 -13.14 12.28 -30.81
C THR A 335 -13.88 12.40 -29.47
N TRP A 336 -15.22 12.33 -29.46
CA TRP A 336 -16.03 12.40 -28.24
C TRP A 336 -15.95 11.11 -27.42
N GLY A 337 -15.86 9.96 -28.10
CA GLY A 337 -15.63 8.65 -27.46
C GLY A 337 -14.27 8.58 -26.76
N LEU A 338 -13.19 8.96 -27.46
CA LEU A 338 -11.83 8.88 -26.94
C LEU A 338 -11.61 9.78 -25.70
N HIS A 339 -12.14 11.01 -25.72
CA HIS A 339 -12.06 11.92 -24.57
C HIS A 339 -12.78 11.36 -23.33
N ASN A 340 -13.93 10.71 -23.53
CA ASN A 340 -14.69 10.10 -22.44
C ASN A 340 -13.97 8.88 -21.86
N THR A 341 -13.39 8.02 -22.69
CA THR A 341 -12.60 6.86 -22.22
C THR A 341 -11.33 7.31 -21.51
N PHE A 342 -10.61 8.28 -22.07
CA PHE A 342 -9.42 8.88 -21.43
C PHE A 342 -9.76 9.45 -20.04
N SER A 343 -10.83 10.24 -19.93
CA SER A 343 -11.27 10.82 -18.65
C SER A 343 -11.64 9.75 -17.61
N ARG A 344 -12.23 8.62 -18.03
CA ARG A 344 -12.58 7.50 -17.13
C ARG A 344 -11.34 6.75 -16.64
N VAL A 345 -10.39 6.50 -17.52
CA VAL A 345 -9.14 5.78 -17.21
C VAL A 345 -8.26 6.63 -16.29
N LEU A 346 -8.02 7.89 -16.65
CA LEU A 346 -7.24 8.85 -15.85
C LEU A 346 -7.78 8.94 -14.42
N ARG A 347 -9.11 8.97 -14.29
CA ARG A 347 -9.83 8.99 -13.03
C ARG A 347 -9.58 7.73 -12.19
N VAL A 348 -9.63 6.53 -12.78
CA VAL A 348 -9.31 5.26 -12.09
C VAL A 348 -7.88 5.31 -11.54
N ILE A 349 -6.92 5.68 -12.38
CA ILE A 349 -5.49 5.66 -12.01
C ILE A 349 -5.19 6.66 -10.90
N LEU A 350 -5.65 7.90 -11.02
CA LEU A 350 -5.46 8.93 -10.01
C LEU A 350 -6.16 8.59 -8.69
N SER A 351 -7.23 7.80 -8.73
CA SER A 351 -7.92 7.35 -7.52
C SER A 351 -7.17 6.24 -6.79
N TYR A 352 -6.63 5.26 -7.51
CA TYR A 352 -6.05 4.05 -6.91
C TYR A 352 -4.53 4.10 -6.71
N PHE A 353 -3.79 4.86 -7.51
CA PHE A 353 -2.32 4.84 -7.51
C PHE A 353 -1.68 6.21 -7.25
N SER A 354 -2.45 7.24 -6.88
CA SER A 354 -1.90 8.58 -6.61
C SER A 354 -0.88 8.61 -5.47
N LEU A 355 -1.11 7.87 -4.38
CA LEU A 355 -0.18 7.82 -3.25
C LEU A 355 1.18 7.21 -3.62
N PRO A 356 1.27 5.99 -4.18
CA PRO A 356 2.57 5.43 -4.58
C PRO A 356 3.25 6.24 -5.69
N LEU A 357 2.49 6.77 -6.67
CA LEU A 357 3.04 7.62 -7.73
C LEU A 357 3.70 8.88 -7.18
N THR A 358 3.00 9.58 -6.29
CA THR A 358 3.55 10.80 -5.67
C THR A 358 4.74 10.46 -4.78
N ALA A 359 4.65 9.43 -3.92
CA ALA A 359 5.74 9.01 -3.05
C ALA A 359 7.02 8.67 -3.82
N LEU A 360 6.95 7.78 -4.81
CA LEU A 360 8.13 7.37 -5.55
C LEU A 360 8.69 8.49 -6.44
N SER A 361 7.85 9.41 -6.93
CA SER A 361 8.31 10.55 -7.72
C SER A 361 9.01 11.62 -6.85
N PHE A 362 8.47 11.91 -5.66
CA PHE A 362 9.14 12.81 -4.70
C PHE A 362 10.47 12.21 -4.21
N TYR A 363 10.56 10.89 -4.07
CA TYR A 363 11.81 10.22 -3.70
C TYR A 363 12.95 10.41 -4.73
N GLN A 364 12.60 10.55 -6.02
CA GLN A 364 13.60 10.88 -7.04
C GLN A 364 14.20 12.27 -6.86
N LEU A 365 13.48 13.20 -6.20
CA LEU A 365 13.96 14.55 -5.95
C LEU A 365 14.96 14.59 -4.80
N ASP A 366 14.80 13.74 -3.78
CA ASP A 366 15.74 13.65 -2.64
C ASP A 366 17.12 13.15 -3.11
N ASN A 367 17.14 12.32 -4.17
CA ASN A 367 18.35 11.82 -4.81
C ASN A 367 18.80 12.65 -6.03
N ALA A 368 18.23 13.84 -6.26
CA ALA A 368 18.46 14.60 -7.48
C ALA A 368 19.93 14.96 -7.73
N ALA A 369 20.73 15.11 -6.67
CA ALA A 369 22.16 15.39 -6.79
C ALA A 369 22.97 14.25 -7.45
N TRP A 370 22.47 13.01 -7.34
CA TRP A 370 23.14 11.79 -7.81
C TRP A 370 22.52 11.24 -9.10
N GLN A 371 21.35 11.75 -9.49
CA GLN A 371 20.61 11.30 -10.67
C GLN A 371 20.86 12.23 -11.87
N PRO A 372 20.87 11.70 -13.11
CA PRO A 372 20.95 12.53 -14.30
C PRO A 372 19.80 13.54 -14.39
N ALA A 373 20.07 14.74 -14.91
CA ALA A 373 19.10 15.83 -14.98
C ALA A 373 17.82 15.49 -15.77
N TYR A 374 17.89 14.62 -16.78
CA TYR A 374 16.69 14.19 -17.52
C TYR A 374 15.75 13.34 -16.65
N HIS A 375 16.29 12.54 -15.73
CA HIS A 375 15.51 11.65 -14.89
C HIS A 375 14.72 12.44 -13.84
N THR A 376 15.40 13.40 -13.20
CA THR A 376 14.76 14.31 -12.25
C THR A 376 13.73 15.21 -12.94
N SER A 377 14.03 15.71 -14.15
CA SER A 377 13.08 16.48 -14.95
C SER A 377 11.81 15.68 -15.30
N LEU A 378 11.94 14.39 -15.62
CA LEU A 378 10.79 13.53 -15.90
C LEU A 378 9.93 13.30 -14.62
N ALA A 379 10.57 13.10 -13.47
CA ALA A 379 9.87 12.97 -12.18
C ALA A 379 9.11 14.26 -11.80
N VAL A 380 9.73 15.43 -11.95
CA VAL A 380 9.07 16.73 -11.73
C VAL A 380 7.89 16.91 -12.69
N THR A 381 8.08 16.56 -13.96
CA THR A 381 7.04 16.65 -14.99
C THR A 381 5.86 15.73 -14.66
N LEU A 382 6.11 14.52 -14.17
CA LEU A 382 5.05 13.61 -13.72
C LEU A 382 4.27 14.20 -12.53
N ILE A 383 4.95 14.78 -11.54
CA ILE A 383 4.29 15.44 -10.40
C ILE A 383 3.40 16.60 -10.88
N LEU A 384 3.92 17.46 -11.75
CA LEU A 384 3.16 18.58 -12.33
C LEU A 384 1.98 18.08 -13.17
N ALA A 385 2.18 17.06 -13.99
CA ALA A 385 1.11 16.44 -14.78
C ALA A 385 0.00 15.88 -13.88
N MET A 386 0.36 15.23 -12.76
CA MET A 386 -0.60 14.73 -11.77
C MET A 386 -1.40 15.88 -11.12
N MET A 387 -0.73 16.98 -10.76
CA MET A 387 -1.38 18.17 -10.19
C MET A 387 -2.34 18.83 -11.19
N VAL A 388 -1.91 19.00 -12.45
CA VAL A 388 -2.74 19.58 -13.53
C VAL A 388 -3.91 18.67 -13.87
N ALA A 389 -3.67 17.36 -14.04
CA ALA A 389 -4.71 16.37 -14.31
C ALA A 389 -5.78 16.38 -13.22
N PHE A 390 -5.37 16.54 -11.96
CA PHE A 390 -6.31 16.65 -10.86
C PHE A 390 -7.06 17.99 -10.83
N ALA A 391 -6.37 19.12 -11.00
CA ALA A 391 -7.03 20.43 -11.07
C ALA A 391 -8.08 20.45 -12.20
N TRP A 392 -7.75 19.82 -13.33
CA TRP A 392 -8.68 19.61 -14.44
C TRP A 392 -9.86 18.72 -14.06
N LEU A 393 -9.64 17.60 -13.35
CA LEU A 393 -10.72 16.74 -12.83
C LEU A 393 -11.64 17.48 -11.87
N LEU A 394 -11.10 18.28 -10.94
CA LEU A 394 -11.90 19.11 -10.04
C LEU A 394 -12.76 20.13 -10.78
N HIS A 395 -12.25 20.69 -11.87
CA HIS A 395 -12.98 21.70 -12.64
C HIS A 395 -14.08 21.07 -13.52
N ARG A 396 -13.83 19.87 -14.07
CA ARG A 396 -14.75 19.19 -14.99
C ARG A 396 -15.84 18.37 -14.29
N ILE A 397 -15.57 17.89 -13.08
CA ILE A 397 -16.42 16.92 -12.39
C ILE A 397 -17.15 17.61 -11.23
N PRO A 398 -18.49 17.53 -11.15
CA PRO A 398 -19.21 18.01 -9.97
C PRO A 398 -18.62 17.33 -8.73
N THR A 399 -18.18 18.11 -7.76
CA THR A 399 -17.44 17.66 -6.56
C THR A 399 -18.12 16.44 -5.91
N ARG A 400 -19.45 16.42 -5.85
CA ARG A 400 -20.25 15.28 -5.38
C ARG A 400 -19.87 13.92 -5.98
N SER A 401 -19.41 13.86 -7.21
CA SER A 401 -19.00 12.64 -7.91
C SER A 401 -17.51 12.31 -7.83
N LEU A 402 -16.67 13.25 -7.38
CA LEU A 402 -15.26 13.00 -7.09
C LEU A 402 -15.08 12.38 -5.69
N GLY A 403 -15.91 12.79 -4.72
CA GLY A 403 -16.03 12.09 -3.44
C GLY A 403 -16.56 10.66 -3.58
N LEU A 404 -17.36 10.40 -4.62
CA LEU A 404 -17.86 9.08 -5.01
C LEU A 404 -16.78 8.18 -5.66
N LEU A 405 -15.68 8.81 -6.10
CA LEU A 405 -14.54 8.16 -6.74
C LEU A 405 -13.56 7.60 -5.72
N MET A 406 -13.34 8.39 -4.67
CA MET A 406 -12.56 8.01 -3.52
C MET A 406 -13.39 7.14 -2.56
N PHE A 407 -14.72 7.23 -2.57
CA PHE A 407 -15.60 6.56 -1.60
C PHE A 407 -16.97 6.11 -2.13
N ASP A 408 -17.53 5.06 -1.54
CA ASP A 408 -18.87 4.56 -1.84
C ASP A 408 -19.95 5.62 -1.50
N GLY A 409 -20.68 6.10 -2.51
CA GLY A 409 -21.82 7.01 -2.35
C GLY A 409 -22.93 6.46 -1.45
N ALA A 410 -23.03 5.14 -1.30
CA ALA A 410 -24.00 4.50 -0.42
C ALA A 410 -23.73 4.78 1.08
N LYS A 411 -22.51 5.15 1.46
CA LYS A 411 -22.12 5.38 2.87
C LYS A 411 -22.37 6.80 3.36
N ARG A 412 -22.81 7.71 2.49
CA ARG A 412 -23.07 9.11 2.86
C ARG A 412 -24.40 9.17 3.63
N TYR A 413 -24.32 9.11 4.96
CA TYR A 413 -25.45 9.46 5.82
C TYR A 413 -25.81 10.91 5.56
N ARG A 414 -26.83 11.13 4.72
CA ARG A 414 -27.98 12.02 4.99
C ARG A 414 -28.69 12.43 3.70
N LYS A 415 -29.91 11.92 3.55
CA LYS A 415 -30.98 12.45 2.69
C LYS A 415 -31.43 13.83 3.23
N VAL A 416 -30.58 14.85 3.19
CA VAL A 416 -31.01 16.24 3.40
C VAL A 416 -30.89 16.98 2.08
N ALA A 417 -31.95 17.67 1.69
CA ALA A 417 -32.04 18.42 0.45
C ALA A 417 -30.83 19.35 0.30
N PRO A 418 -30.20 19.42 -0.89
CA PRO A 418 -28.97 20.17 -1.07
C PRO A 418 -29.22 21.67 -1.00
N ARG A 419 -28.99 22.28 0.18
CA ARG A 419 -28.83 23.74 0.31
C ARG A 419 -27.50 24.16 -0.33
N LYS A 420 -27.42 25.36 -0.92
CA LYS A 420 -26.21 25.89 -1.59
C LYS A 420 -24.93 25.81 -0.72
N ASP A 421 -25.07 25.90 0.59
CA ASP A 421 -23.96 25.80 1.56
C ASP A 421 -23.33 24.39 1.62
N PHE A 422 -24.12 23.33 1.40
CA PHE A 422 -23.63 21.95 1.38
C PHE A 422 -22.75 21.66 0.16
N CYS A 423 -23.04 22.25 -1.00
CA CYS A 423 -22.21 22.07 -2.21
C CYS A 423 -20.80 22.67 -2.02
N LYS A 424 -20.70 23.83 -1.36
CA LYS A 424 -19.42 24.45 -1.00
C LYS A 424 -18.67 23.66 0.09
N GLN A 425 -19.38 22.95 0.96
CA GLN A 425 -18.78 22.13 2.02
C GLN A 425 -18.20 20.83 1.45
N ASP A 426 -18.92 20.16 0.54
CA ASP A 426 -18.46 18.97 -0.19
C ASP A 426 -17.19 19.25 -1.01
N ALA A 427 -17.16 20.38 -1.71
CA ALA A 427 -16.01 20.82 -2.49
C ALA A 427 -14.74 20.96 -1.62
N ARG A 428 -14.88 21.55 -0.42
CA ARG A 428 -13.78 21.73 0.52
C ARG A 428 -13.27 20.40 1.07
N PHE A 429 -14.16 19.50 1.48
CA PHE A 429 -13.77 18.18 1.99
C PHE A 429 -12.97 17.37 0.96
N ILE A 430 -13.41 17.39 -0.31
CA ILE A 430 -12.73 16.67 -1.39
C ILE A 430 -11.37 17.28 -1.72
N LEU A 431 -11.27 18.62 -1.72
CA LEU A 431 -9.99 19.31 -1.86
C LEU A 431 -9.03 18.92 -0.73
N THR A 432 -9.51 18.86 0.52
CA THR A 432 -8.70 18.43 1.68
C THR A 432 -8.17 17.01 1.48
N LEU A 433 -9.02 16.05 1.11
CA LEU A 433 -8.62 14.66 0.87
C LEU A 433 -7.53 14.55 -0.19
N PHE A 434 -7.66 15.34 -1.26
CA PHE A 434 -6.66 15.37 -2.31
C PHE A 434 -5.32 15.95 -1.84
N VAL A 435 -5.35 17.13 -1.21
CA VAL A 435 -4.14 17.77 -0.69
C VAL A 435 -3.44 16.80 0.26
N LEU A 436 -4.19 16.08 1.10
CA LEU A 436 -3.64 15.05 1.98
C LEU A 436 -2.94 13.91 1.23
N VAL A 437 -3.45 13.44 0.08
CA VAL A 437 -2.77 12.41 -0.72
C VAL A 437 -1.40 12.90 -1.20
N PHE A 438 -1.33 14.13 -1.72
CA PHE A 438 -0.07 14.70 -2.20
C PHE A 438 0.89 15.01 -1.07
N VAL A 439 0.39 15.54 0.05
CA VAL A 439 1.18 15.75 1.27
C VAL A 439 1.75 14.43 1.77
N ARG A 440 0.95 13.36 1.84
CA ARG A 440 1.41 12.03 2.25
C ARG A 440 2.47 11.48 1.29
N GLY A 441 2.26 11.60 -0.02
CA GLY A 441 3.27 11.24 -1.01
C GLY A 441 4.58 12.00 -0.83
N ALA A 442 4.50 13.33 -0.69
CA ALA A 442 5.67 14.18 -0.45
C ALA A 442 6.39 13.82 0.86
N VAL A 443 5.66 13.50 1.92
CA VAL A 443 6.25 13.10 3.20
C VAL A 443 6.91 11.72 3.11
N VAL A 444 6.24 10.72 2.51
CA VAL A 444 6.81 9.38 2.32
C VAL A 444 8.04 9.42 1.41
N GLY A 445 7.98 10.14 0.30
CA GLY A 445 9.04 10.15 -0.70
C GLY A 445 10.14 11.19 -0.46
N GLY A 446 9.75 12.43 -0.22
CA GLY A 446 10.65 13.59 -0.22
C GLY A 446 11.20 13.99 1.16
N LEU A 447 10.72 13.37 2.25
CA LEU A 447 11.20 13.65 3.62
C LEU A 447 12.06 12.50 4.19
N GLN A 448 12.68 11.70 3.32
CA GLN A 448 13.47 10.53 3.71
C GLN A 448 14.73 10.88 4.52
N ILE A 449 15.20 12.13 4.47
CA ILE A 449 16.32 12.63 5.29
C ILE A 449 16.03 12.66 6.80
N SER A 450 14.76 12.74 7.22
CA SER A 450 14.38 12.86 8.62
C SER A 450 13.18 11.98 8.98
N GLY A 451 13.47 10.78 9.51
CA GLY A 451 12.46 9.84 10.02
C GLY A 451 11.48 10.43 11.06
N PRO A 452 11.94 11.21 12.07
CA PRO A 452 11.03 11.84 13.03
C PRO A 452 10.07 12.85 12.38
N ALA A 453 10.57 13.69 11.48
CA ALA A 453 9.74 14.67 10.77
C ALA A 453 8.74 13.97 9.84
N GLN A 454 9.19 12.92 9.17
CA GLN A 454 8.36 12.07 8.32
C GLN A 454 7.19 11.46 9.10
N LEU A 455 7.47 10.88 10.27
CA LEU A 455 6.45 10.27 11.12
C LEU A 455 5.47 11.31 11.68
N ALA A 456 5.96 12.45 12.18
CA ALA A 456 5.14 13.52 12.72
C ALA A 456 4.19 14.12 11.66
N ALA A 457 4.69 14.37 10.45
CA ALA A 457 3.88 14.90 9.35
C ALA A 457 2.82 13.89 8.86
N LEU A 458 3.15 12.60 8.79
CA LEU A 458 2.16 11.55 8.48
C LEU A 458 1.08 11.46 9.56
N ALA A 459 1.44 11.46 10.84
CA ALA A 459 0.50 11.41 11.94
C ALA A 459 -0.43 12.64 11.94
N ALA A 460 0.12 13.84 11.72
CA ALA A 460 -0.66 15.06 11.55
C ALA A 460 -1.64 14.95 10.35
N SER A 461 -1.20 14.35 9.24
CA SER A 461 -2.06 14.16 8.06
C SER A 461 -3.23 13.19 8.32
N GLU A 462 -3.06 12.19 9.18
CA GLU A 462 -4.16 11.29 9.59
C GLU A 462 -5.08 11.96 10.60
N LEU A 463 -4.55 12.78 11.52
CA LEU A 463 -5.37 13.60 12.43
C LEU A 463 -6.24 14.60 11.66
N VAL A 464 -5.68 15.29 10.66
CA VAL A 464 -6.44 16.21 9.80
C VAL A 464 -7.53 15.46 9.03
N LEU A 465 -7.26 14.24 8.56
CA LEU A 465 -8.27 13.41 7.92
C LEU A 465 -9.41 13.07 8.89
N LEU A 466 -9.10 12.57 10.09
CA LEU A 466 -10.11 12.21 11.09
C LEU A 466 -10.92 13.42 11.55
N ALA A 467 -10.26 14.56 11.77
CA ALA A 467 -10.92 15.83 12.11
C ALA A 467 -11.84 16.30 10.97
N SER A 468 -11.42 16.13 9.72
CA SER A 468 -12.27 16.42 8.55
C SER A 468 -13.47 15.49 8.49
N ILE A 469 -13.28 14.19 8.71
CA ILE A 469 -14.38 13.22 8.75
C ILE A 469 -15.42 13.60 9.82
N ALA A 470 -14.96 13.94 11.03
CA ALA A 470 -15.82 14.32 12.14
C ALA A 470 -16.52 15.68 11.90
N GLY A 471 -15.76 16.70 11.48
CA GLY A 471 -16.25 18.07 11.29
C GLY A 471 -17.22 18.21 10.12
N PHE A 472 -17.03 17.43 9.05
CA PHE A 472 -17.94 17.42 7.89
C PHE A 472 -19.08 16.39 8.02
N GLN A 473 -19.10 15.57 9.09
CA GLN A 473 -20.01 14.43 9.26
C GLN A 473 -20.06 13.54 8.00
N ALA A 474 -18.91 13.39 7.34
CA ALA A 474 -18.83 12.75 6.02
C ALA A 474 -19.10 11.23 6.08
N TYR A 475 -18.77 10.61 7.23
CA TYR A 475 -18.99 9.19 7.49
C TYR A 475 -19.74 8.96 8.79
N SER A 476 -20.39 7.80 8.89
CA SER A 476 -20.68 7.21 10.20
C SER A 476 -19.36 7.01 10.96
N THR A 477 -19.38 7.26 12.26
CA THR A 477 -18.22 7.06 13.16
C THR A 477 -17.67 5.65 13.09
N PHE A 478 -18.50 4.66 12.75
CA PHE A 478 -18.15 3.25 12.61
C PHE A 478 -18.03 2.78 11.14
N SER A 479 -17.77 3.70 10.20
CA SER A 479 -17.51 3.30 8.81
C SER A 479 -16.14 2.61 8.67
N ILE A 480 -16.01 1.72 7.68
CA ILE A 480 -14.73 1.08 7.32
C ILE A 480 -13.64 2.12 7.05
N GLY A 481 -13.98 3.24 6.41
CA GLY A 481 -13.02 4.32 6.12
C GLY A 481 -12.54 5.04 7.37
N THR A 482 -13.43 5.28 8.34
CA THR A 482 -13.06 5.84 9.65
C THR A 482 -12.19 4.87 10.44
N LEU A 483 -12.56 3.58 10.46
CA LEU A 483 -11.79 2.53 11.12
C LEU A 483 -10.39 2.38 10.49
N ALA A 484 -10.30 2.38 9.16
CA ALA A 484 -9.04 2.35 8.43
C ALA A 484 -8.16 3.53 8.82
N ALA A 485 -8.69 4.76 8.80
CA ALA A 485 -7.95 5.97 9.17
C ALA A 485 -7.48 5.93 10.65
N SER A 486 -8.32 5.45 11.56
CA SER A 486 -7.96 5.26 12.97
C SER A 486 -6.84 4.24 13.15
N ILE A 487 -6.92 3.11 12.45
CA ILE A 487 -5.85 2.09 12.48
C ILE A 487 -4.57 2.64 11.89
N ARG A 488 -4.61 3.40 10.78
CA ARG A 488 -3.42 4.06 10.22
C ARG A 488 -2.77 5.01 11.23
N LEU A 489 -3.57 5.84 11.90
CA LEU A 489 -3.05 6.73 12.95
C LEU A 489 -2.44 5.94 14.11
N CYS A 490 -3.13 4.89 14.58
CA CYS A 490 -2.61 4.00 15.62
C CYS A 490 -1.27 3.37 15.22
N SER A 491 -1.16 2.88 13.98
CA SER A 491 0.10 2.33 13.44
C SER A 491 1.23 3.36 13.48
N LEU A 492 0.97 4.61 13.05
CA LEU A 492 1.97 5.68 13.07
C LEU A 492 2.40 6.03 14.51
N VAL A 493 1.47 6.03 15.47
CA VAL A 493 1.80 6.22 16.89
C VAL A 493 2.66 5.07 17.41
N CYS A 494 2.36 3.82 17.08
CA CYS A 494 3.19 2.67 17.46
C CYS A 494 4.60 2.73 16.83
N MET A 495 4.74 3.26 15.61
CA MET A 495 6.04 3.43 14.93
C MET A 495 6.97 4.43 15.63
N VAL A 496 6.48 5.24 16.60
CA VAL A 496 7.35 6.09 17.46
C VAL A 496 8.40 5.25 18.18
N ALA A 497 8.09 3.99 18.53
CA ALA A 497 9.05 3.07 19.13
C ALA A 497 10.25 2.75 18.21
N PHE A 498 10.14 2.98 16.90
CA PHE A 498 11.21 2.75 15.93
C PHE A 498 12.14 3.95 15.73
N LEU A 499 11.89 5.06 16.43
CA LEU A 499 12.80 6.20 16.45
C LEU A 499 14.13 5.82 17.15
N PRO A 500 15.27 6.40 16.72
CA PRO A 500 16.55 6.15 17.35
C PRO A 500 16.53 6.57 18.83
N GLY A 501 16.95 5.68 19.73
CA GLY A 501 17.04 5.96 21.18
C GLY A 501 15.74 5.86 21.99
N PHE A 502 14.57 5.67 21.36
CA PHE A 502 13.28 5.66 22.08
C PHE A 502 12.92 4.33 22.74
N ALA A 503 13.34 3.21 22.16
CA ALA A 503 12.98 1.88 22.63
C ALA A 503 14.15 0.90 22.50
N THR A 504 14.20 -0.07 23.42
CA THR A 504 15.15 -1.19 23.36
C THR A 504 14.82 -2.12 22.20
N PHE A 505 15.79 -2.93 21.76
CA PHE A 505 15.59 -3.92 20.69
C PHE A 505 14.38 -4.84 20.93
N GLN A 506 14.20 -5.28 22.19
CA GLN A 506 13.09 -6.14 22.60
C GLN A 506 11.73 -5.46 22.41
N VAL A 507 11.60 -4.20 22.84
CA VAL A 507 10.37 -3.42 22.69
C VAL A 507 10.07 -3.17 21.21
N LYS A 508 11.09 -2.92 20.38
CA LYS A 508 10.91 -2.77 18.93
C LYS A 508 10.36 -4.05 18.30
N CYS A 509 10.86 -5.22 18.69
CA CYS A 509 10.35 -6.49 18.20
C CYS A 509 8.87 -6.70 18.58
N ILE A 510 8.51 -6.45 19.84
CA ILE A 510 7.13 -6.55 20.33
C ILE A 510 6.19 -5.61 19.54
N MET A 511 6.59 -4.34 19.37
CA MET A 511 5.81 -3.37 18.60
C MET A 511 5.68 -3.77 17.13
N GLY A 512 6.72 -4.37 16.54
CA GLY A 512 6.66 -4.94 15.20
C GLY A 512 5.60 -6.03 15.05
N TYR A 513 5.53 -6.97 16.00
CA TYR A 513 4.49 -8.01 16.01
C TYR A 513 3.08 -7.43 16.20
N LEU A 514 2.92 -6.48 17.13
CA LEU A 514 1.64 -5.80 17.34
C LEU A 514 1.17 -5.06 16.09
N LEU A 515 2.08 -4.39 15.37
CA LEU A 515 1.76 -3.72 14.11
C LEU A 515 1.34 -4.71 13.02
N LEU A 516 2.07 -5.83 12.85
CA LEU A 516 1.69 -6.86 11.88
C LEU A 516 0.30 -7.44 12.20
N ALA A 517 0.03 -7.71 13.48
CA ALA A 517 -1.28 -8.19 13.93
C ALA A 517 -2.39 -7.15 13.69
N LEU A 518 -2.12 -5.88 13.94
CA LEU A 518 -3.07 -4.77 13.70
C LEU A 518 -3.41 -4.65 12.20
N HIS A 519 -2.41 -4.72 11.33
CA HIS A 519 -2.63 -4.68 9.88
C HIS A 519 -3.37 -5.92 9.37
N ALA A 520 -2.99 -7.11 9.82
CA ALA A 520 -3.67 -8.36 9.47
C ALA A 520 -5.14 -8.34 9.92
N SER A 521 -5.40 -7.84 11.14
CA SER A 521 -6.76 -7.64 11.67
C SER A 521 -7.60 -6.73 10.79
N MET A 522 -7.06 -5.61 10.33
CA MET A 522 -7.79 -4.73 9.40
C MET A 522 -8.05 -5.40 8.05
N VAL A 523 -7.09 -6.14 7.50
CA VAL A 523 -7.28 -6.85 6.23
C VAL A 523 -8.40 -7.89 6.32
N ILE A 524 -8.44 -8.65 7.42
CA ILE A 524 -9.44 -9.71 7.63
C ILE A 524 -10.79 -9.11 8.04
N PHE A 525 -10.86 -8.39 9.17
CA PHE A 525 -12.13 -7.92 9.72
C PHE A 525 -12.65 -6.65 9.04
N GLY A 526 -11.76 -5.81 8.52
CA GLY A 526 -12.14 -4.55 7.88
C GLY A 526 -12.51 -4.69 6.40
N PHE A 527 -11.95 -5.67 5.68
CA PHE A 527 -12.20 -5.85 4.25
C PHE A 527 -12.76 -7.22 3.88
N PHE A 528 -12.15 -8.32 4.34
CA PHE A 528 -12.58 -9.66 3.96
C PHE A 528 -13.97 -10.02 4.52
N VAL A 529 -14.20 -9.85 5.83
CA VAL A 529 -15.48 -10.18 6.47
C VAL A 529 -16.65 -9.37 5.88
N PRO A 530 -16.55 -8.04 5.67
CA PRO A 530 -17.59 -7.28 4.99
C PRO A 530 -17.86 -7.76 3.56
N ALA A 531 -16.82 -8.14 2.79
CA ALA A 531 -17.01 -8.68 1.45
C ALA A 531 -17.75 -10.04 1.46
N VAL A 532 -17.45 -10.91 2.43
CA VAL A 532 -18.20 -12.17 2.62
C VAL A 532 -19.66 -11.89 2.95
N TYR A 533 -19.93 -10.95 3.86
CA TYR A 533 -21.30 -10.56 4.22
C TYR A 533 -22.06 -9.98 3.02
N GLU A 534 -21.42 -9.09 2.25
CA GLU A 534 -22.01 -8.53 1.03
C GLU A 534 -22.35 -9.63 0.02
N LEU A 535 -21.42 -10.56 -0.24
CA LEU A 535 -21.65 -11.68 -1.16
C LEU A 535 -22.81 -12.59 -0.68
N GLY A 536 -22.86 -12.91 0.61
CA GLY A 536 -23.95 -13.69 1.19
C GLY A 536 -25.31 -12.98 1.07
N SER A 537 -25.33 -11.66 1.29
CA SER A 537 -26.54 -10.85 1.14
C SER A 537 -27.04 -10.84 -0.31
N LEU A 538 -26.13 -10.73 -1.29
CA LEU A 538 -26.47 -10.77 -2.71
C LEU A 538 -27.03 -12.14 -3.09
N PHE A 539 -26.40 -13.23 -2.64
CA PHE A 539 -26.88 -14.59 -2.89
C PHE A 539 -28.28 -14.81 -2.30
N MET A 540 -28.53 -14.36 -1.06
CA MET A 540 -29.85 -14.43 -0.44
C MET A 540 -30.88 -13.60 -1.21
N SER A 541 -30.53 -12.39 -1.65
CA SER A 541 -31.43 -11.54 -2.42
C SER A 541 -31.80 -12.16 -3.77
N TRP A 542 -30.83 -12.79 -4.44
CA TRP A 542 -31.03 -13.51 -5.69
C TRP A 542 -31.92 -14.75 -5.49
N TRP A 543 -31.69 -15.52 -4.41
CA TRP A 543 -32.50 -16.70 -4.09
C TRP A 543 -33.95 -16.35 -3.73
N LYS A 544 -34.16 -15.22 -3.03
CA LYS A 544 -35.49 -14.73 -2.66
C LYS A 544 -36.20 -13.94 -3.77
N ALA A 545 -35.53 -13.67 -4.89
CA ALA A 545 -36.13 -12.92 -5.99
C ALA A 545 -37.33 -13.73 -6.56
N PRO A 546 -38.54 -13.15 -6.60
CA PRO A 546 -39.69 -13.84 -7.15
C PRO A 546 -39.42 -14.21 -8.60
N ARG A 547 -39.66 -15.48 -8.96
CA ARG A 547 -39.54 -15.94 -10.34
C ARG A 547 -40.46 -15.06 -11.21
N PRO A 548 -40.00 -14.57 -12.37
CA PRO A 548 -40.81 -13.72 -13.23
C PRO A 548 -42.11 -14.46 -13.54
N HIS A 549 -43.25 -13.82 -13.27
CA HIS A 549 -44.54 -14.35 -13.68
C HIS A 549 -44.53 -14.42 -15.21
N VAL A 550 -44.45 -15.63 -15.75
CA VAL A 550 -44.57 -15.86 -17.19
C VAL A 550 -46.03 -15.58 -17.55
N TYR A 551 -46.33 -14.34 -17.90
CA TYR A 551 -47.64 -13.96 -18.41
C TYR A 551 -47.83 -14.64 -19.77
N GLY A 552 -48.91 -15.43 -19.91
CA GLY A 552 -49.22 -16.04 -21.19
C GLY A 552 -49.52 -14.99 -22.25
N LEU A 553 -49.21 -15.27 -23.52
CA LEU A 553 -49.52 -14.37 -24.66
C LEU A 553 -50.99 -13.90 -24.68
N ARG A 554 -51.93 -14.71 -24.15
CA ARG A 554 -53.35 -14.33 -23.98
C ARG A 554 -53.59 -13.25 -22.92
N GLN A 555 -52.79 -13.18 -21.87
CA GLN A 555 -52.86 -12.14 -20.83
C GLN A 555 -52.24 -10.83 -21.33
N LEU A 556 -51.17 -10.91 -22.11
CA LEU A 556 -50.57 -9.74 -22.77
C LEU A 556 -51.49 -9.17 -23.86
N ARG A 557 -52.14 -10.02 -24.65
CA ARG A 557 -53.13 -9.62 -25.67
C ARG A 557 -54.35 -8.91 -25.08
N ARG A 558 -54.74 -9.21 -23.84
CA ARG A 558 -55.85 -8.54 -23.16
C ARG A 558 -55.49 -7.12 -22.67
N ARG A 559 -54.21 -6.74 -22.73
CA ARG A 559 -53.70 -5.44 -22.27
C ARG A 559 -53.43 -4.45 -23.40
N GLU A 560 -53.60 -4.86 -24.65
CA GLU A 560 -53.59 -3.92 -25.77
C GLU A 560 -54.90 -3.14 -25.81
N LEU A 561 -54.76 -1.83 -25.57
CA LEU A 561 -55.72 -0.74 -25.78
C LEU A 561 -56.75 -0.47 -24.66
N SER A 562 -56.29 0.14 -23.56
CA SER A 562 -57.01 1.31 -23.01
C SER A 562 -56.19 2.56 -23.31
N ARG A 563 -56.21 2.97 -24.60
CA ARG A 563 -55.67 4.24 -25.11
C ARG A 563 -56.79 5.29 -25.11
N THR A 564 -57.64 5.29 -24.10
CA THR A 564 -58.80 6.20 -23.98
C THR A 564 -58.84 6.95 -22.67
N ASP A 565 -57.91 6.71 -21.73
CA ASP A 565 -57.91 7.39 -20.43
C ASP A 565 -56.85 8.51 -20.31
N LEU A 566 -56.02 8.69 -21.34
CA LEU A 566 -55.00 9.76 -21.33
C LEU A 566 -55.53 11.13 -21.82
N SER A 567 -56.76 11.18 -22.36
CA SER A 567 -57.43 12.41 -22.76
C SER A 567 -58.25 13.06 -21.64
N GLY A 568 -58.45 12.38 -20.51
CA GLY A 568 -59.19 12.93 -19.36
C GLY A 568 -58.36 13.85 -18.45
N ILE A 569 -57.02 13.78 -18.52
CA ILE A 569 -56.13 14.53 -17.63
C ILE A 569 -55.82 15.94 -18.17
N TYR A 570 -55.88 16.15 -19.49
CA TYR A 570 -55.62 17.48 -20.10
C TYR A 570 -56.86 18.39 -20.20
N ALA A 571 -58.05 17.91 -19.81
CA ALA A 571 -59.28 18.70 -19.85
C ALA A 571 -59.67 19.31 -18.48
N ALA A 572 -58.89 19.05 -17.43
CA ALA A 572 -59.18 19.52 -16.06
C ALA A 572 -58.41 20.81 -15.67
N GLU A 573 -57.68 21.43 -16.60
CA GLU A 573 -56.80 22.58 -16.32
C GLU A 573 -57.08 23.77 -17.25
N ALA A 574 -58.36 24.05 -17.51
CA ALA A 574 -58.80 25.29 -18.15
C ALA A 574 -60.17 25.70 -17.61
N GLY A 575 -60.19 26.49 -16.54
CA GLY A 575 -61.45 26.99 -15.99
C GLY A 575 -61.34 27.78 -14.69
N ASP A 576 -60.35 28.66 -14.53
CA ASP A 576 -60.38 29.66 -13.46
C ASP A 576 -61.13 30.91 -13.96
N THR A 577 -62.37 31.08 -13.51
CA THR A 577 -63.08 32.36 -13.52
C THR A 577 -63.69 32.57 -12.13
N TYR A 578 -63.31 33.70 -11.53
CA TYR A 578 -63.64 34.26 -10.20
C TYR A 578 -65.00 33.88 -9.57
N PRO A 579 -65.07 33.79 -8.22
CA PRO A 579 -66.30 34.06 -7.48
C PRO A 579 -66.21 35.33 -6.61
N GLU A 580 -67.27 36.13 -6.64
CA GLU A 580 -67.70 37.03 -5.56
C GLU A 580 -68.92 36.39 -4.84
N PRO A 581 -69.30 36.85 -3.63
CA PRO A 581 -69.74 35.98 -2.53
C PRO A 581 -71.24 36.07 -2.28
N ASP A 582 -71.80 35.07 -1.58
CA ASP A 582 -72.66 35.23 -0.39
C ASP A 582 -73.52 33.99 -0.07
N ALA A 583 -73.88 33.91 1.22
CA ALA A 583 -74.95 33.12 1.85
C ALA A 583 -74.66 31.70 2.37
N ILE A 584 -74.15 31.66 3.60
CA ILE A 584 -74.73 31.01 4.81
C ILE A 584 -75.79 29.91 4.59
N GLU A 585 -75.48 28.66 4.95
CA GLU A 585 -76.21 27.87 5.98
C GLU A 585 -75.50 26.54 6.30
N GLU A 586 -75.63 26.13 7.56
CA GLU A 586 -74.89 25.05 8.25
C GLU A 586 -75.76 23.75 8.35
N PRO A 587 -75.40 22.72 9.13
CA PRO A 587 -74.81 21.45 8.70
C PRO A 587 -75.78 20.24 8.68
N ALA A 588 -75.41 19.17 7.97
CA ALA A 588 -76.01 17.84 8.17
C ALA A 588 -74.97 16.72 8.22
N THR A 589 -75.01 15.99 9.32
CA THR A 589 -74.19 14.86 9.72
C THR A 589 -74.55 13.57 8.94
N ARG A 590 -73.55 12.75 8.57
CA ARG A 590 -73.66 11.27 8.58
C ARG A 590 -72.31 10.58 8.39
N TYR A 591 -71.95 9.77 9.38
CA TYR A 591 -70.95 8.70 9.32
C TYR A 591 -71.55 7.41 8.71
N LEU A 592 -70.67 6.44 8.41
CA LEU A 592 -70.84 4.99 8.04
C LEU A 592 -70.56 4.71 6.54
N HIS A 593 -69.80 3.69 6.08
CA HIS A 593 -68.93 2.63 6.63
C HIS A 593 -68.20 1.99 5.40
N PRO A 594 -67.01 1.36 5.50
CA PRO A 594 -66.41 0.62 4.37
C PRO A 594 -67.05 -0.76 4.20
N THR A 595 -67.29 -1.18 2.96
CA THR A 595 -67.79 -2.51 2.61
C THR A 595 -66.62 -3.48 2.37
N TYR A 596 -66.52 -4.52 3.21
CA TYR A 596 -65.76 -5.74 2.93
C TYR A 596 -66.63 -6.65 2.05
N LEU A 597 -66.02 -7.30 1.04
CA LEU A 597 -66.61 -8.46 0.37
C LEU A 597 -65.54 -9.56 0.27
N SER A 598 -65.74 -10.57 1.11
CA SER A 598 -65.08 -11.87 1.06
C SER A 598 -65.87 -12.79 0.14
N GLU A 599 -65.21 -13.47 -0.78
CA GLU A 599 -65.59 -14.84 -1.17
C GLU A 599 -64.43 -15.52 -1.92
N SER A 600 -63.87 -16.55 -1.30
CA SER A 600 -63.20 -17.67 -1.97
C SER A 600 -64.23 -18.78 -2.17
N PRO A 601 -64.08 -19.70 -3.14
CA PRO A 601 -63.21 -20.88 -2.95
C PRO A 601 -62.46 -21.23 -4.27
N SER A 602 -61.51 -22.14 -4.41
CA SER A 602 -61.23 -23.40 -3.74
C SER A 602 -59.78 -23.83 -4.05
N THR A 603 -59.17 -24.46 -3.07
CA THR A 603 -58.00 -25.32 -3.18
C THR A 603 -58.29 -26.55 -4.05
N LEU A 604 -57.39 -26.88 -4.96
CA LEU A 604 -57.21 -28.26 -5.44
C LEU A 604 -55.71 -28.52 -5.61
N GLN A 605 -55.15 -29.17 -4.58
CA GLN A 605 -53.95 -29.98 -4.72
C GLN A 605 -54.29 -31.18 -5.60
N LEU A 606 -53.42 -31.51 -6.55
CA LEU A 606 -53.32 -32.86 -7.09
C LEU A 606 -51.84 -33.17 -7.33
N ALA A 607 -51.35 -34.07 -6.48
CA ALA A 607 -50.08 -34.76 -6.62
C ALA A 607 -50.29 -36.14 -7.26
N SER A 608 -49.17 -36.75 -7.67
CA SER A 608 -48.96 -38.01 -8.41
C SER A 608 -49.06 -37.85 -9.94
N LYS A 609 -48.05 -38.24 -10.72
CA LYS A 609 -47.05 -39.31 -10.57
C LYS A 609 -45.65 -38.85 -10.96
#